data_AF-A0A0E3PNK0-F1
#
_entry.id   AF-A0A0E3PNK0-F1
#
_cell.length_a   1.000
_cell.length_b   1.000
_cell.length_c   1.000
_cell.angle_alpha   90.00
_cell.angle_beta   90.00
_cell.angle_gamma   90.00
#
_symmetry.space_group_name_H-M   'P 1'
#
loop_
_entity.id
_entity.type
_entity.pdbx_description
1 polymer ?
#
loop_
_entity_poly.entity_id
_entity_poly.type
_entity_poly.pdbx_seq_one_letter_code
_entity_poly.pdbx_strand_id
1 'polypeptide(L)'
;MNKGMFLILFALICMVLIGPAEAKTWYVDDSGGADFIDIQTAVDSASSGDTIYVYAGDYLGFNVNKPYISIIGEGDDVVTVSSSIYLPEGSRASDNATGTVLKGIKTSAQPQIAIGEGTVSDLIISDCVFDGISASTPVQLRADRTVFKNNVISNCTKNFALYMSANSCVISNNTIKSNKNAAAIFFYANVVNNTVKNNRIESNKIGFWFYNPGTDNKIYLNSISNNSQITMVTGTVPSISWSSPDQITYTYNGTTYTGYMGNYWSDYNGTDTNGDGIGDEPYVLPDSLGADNYSLIQPFENYFGGSGPVIPVAAFTASPKSGDAPLTVNFTDESTGSPTSWSWDFGDGDTSTEQSPSHTYSKAGNYTVNLTVENNAGSDFKLKSDYIEVSEASGSTVTLYFDPASSSVSENESTEISIIASNFPAGFSGYNLTVALNDPDVAEVVDIKYPTWALITENSSLPGTSIYLKTVDGGDVVKEGAAGVVLAILAVSGKEYGSANLSIGVDRLDDDSGNVIEPELLTGTIEVTFLSPLPDQEYAPKDLDGDGLYEDLTGNGEFSFVDIVAYFHNMDWVEENMPVEYFDFNGNGRIDFDDVAEMFGMI
;
A
#
# COMPACT_ATOMS: atom_id res chain seq x y z
N MET A 1 46.29 40.30 -21.01
CA MET A 1 45.06 39.71 -20.46
C MET A 1 45.05 39.95 -18.95
N ASN A 2 44.08 40.73 -18.46
CA ASN A 2 44.05 41.18 -17.06
C ASN A 2 43.62 40.01 -16.14
N LYS A 3 44.34 39.77 -15.03
CA LYS A 3 44.08 38.65 -14.10
C LYS A 3 42.64 38.64 -13.55
N GLY A 4 42.02 39.82 -13.41
CA GLY A 4 40.61 39.95 -13.01
C GLY A 4 39.61 39.47 -14.07
N MET A 5 39.96 39.58 -15.36
CA MET A 5 39.11 39.11 -16.45
C MET A 5 39.19 37.59 -16.64
N PHE A 6 40.30 36.97 -16.22
CA PHE A 6 40.45 35.51 -16.21
C PHE A 6 39.68 34.88 -15.03
N LEU A 7 39.64 35.50 -13.85
CA LEU A 7 38.84 35.00 -12.72
C LEU A 7 37.32 35.10 -12.97
N ILE A 8 36.85 36.18 -13.59
CA ILE A 8 35.42 36.33 -13.92
C ILE A 8 35.01 35.36 -15.03
N LEU A 9 35.87 35.12 -16.02
CA LEU A 9 35.61 34.14 -17.07
C LEU A 9 35.71 32.69 -16.56
N PHE A 10 36.60 32.39 -15.60
CA PHE A 10 36.69 31.08 -14.95
C PHE A 10 35.50 30.83 -14.03
N ALA A 11 35.01 31.85 -13.30
CA ALA A 11 33.79 31.76 -12.51
C ALA A 11 32.52 31.61 -13.38
N LEU A 12 32.44 32.29 -14.52
CA LEU A 12 31.35 32.09 -15.48
C LEU A 12 31.41 30.71 -16.16
N ILE A 13 32.60 30.19 -16.47
CA ILE A 13 32.75 28.84 -17.05
C ILE A 13 32.43 27.76 -16.00
N CYS A 14 32.76 27.97 -14.72
CA CYS A 14 32.32 27.08 -13.63
C CYS A 14 30.81 27.16 -13.36
N MET A 15 30.16 28.31 -13.55
CA MET A 15 28.69 28.46 -13.43
C MET A 15 27.92 27.91 -14.64
N VAL A 16 28.55 27.80 -15.82
CA VAL A 16 27.93 27.23 -17.04
C VAL A 16 28.15 25.71 -17.15
N LEU A 17 29.08 25.13 -16.36
CA LEU A 17 29.34 23.68 -16.32
C LEU A 17 28.58 22.92 -15.22
N ILE A 18 27.83 23.63 -14.36
CA ILE A 18 26.92 23.05 -13.39
C ILE A 18 25.60 23.80 -13.55
N GLY A 19 24.71 23.31 -14.43
CA GLY A 19 23.31 23.73 -14.35
C GLY A 19 22.80 23.49 -12.93
N PRO A 20 21.84 24.28 -12.40
CA PRO A 20 21.20 23.90 -11.14
C PRO A 20 20.76 22.44 -11.31
N ALA A 21 21.23 21.56 -10.43
CA ALA A 21 20.69 20.21 -10.40
C ALA A 21 19.17 20.38 -10.33
N GLU A 22 18.45 19.83 -11.31
CA GLU A 22 17.00 19.87 -11.28
C GLU A 22 16.56 19.27 -9.94
N ALA A 23 15.74 20.01 -9.20
CA ALA A 23 15.20 19.54 -7.94
C ALA A 23 14.52 18.20 -8.17
N LYS A 24 14.92 17.18 -7.41
CA LYS A 24 14.41 15.83 -7.54
C LYS A 24 13.28 15.60 -6.55
N THR A 25 12.38 14.71 -6.93
CA THR A 25 11.42 14.11 -6.00
C THR A 25 11.88 12.70 -5.67
N TRP A 26 11.96 12.40 -4.39
CA TRP A 26 12.25 11.08 -3.84
C TRP A 26 11.01 10.53 -3.15
N TYR A 27 10.79 9.23 -3.24
CA TYR A 27 9.64 8.56 -2.65
C TYR A 27 10.08 7.62 -1.52
N VAL A 28 9.33 7.62 -0.41
CA VAL A 28 9.60 6.80 0.77
C VAL A 28 8.37 5.94 1.10
N ASP A 29 8.58 4.63 1.25
CA ASP A 29 7.56 3.64 1.61
C ASP A 29 8.16 2.57 2.54
N ASP A 30 7.64 2.44 3.77
CA ASP A 30 8.14 1.49 4.77
C ASP A 30 7.89 0.01 4.41
N SER A 31 6.98 -0.26 3.46
CA SER A 31 6.69 -1.59 2.93
C SER A 31 7.61 -2.02 1.77
N GLY A 32 8.40 -1.08 1.25
CA GLY A 32 9.24 -1.27 0.06
C GLY A 32 8.49 -0.99 -1.25
N GLY A 33 9.23 -0.71 -2.34
CA GLY A 33 8.63 -0.35 -3.64
C GLY A 33 8.80 1.13 -4.04
N ALA A 34 9.34 1.96 -3.14
CA ALA A 34 9.77 3.32 -3.41
C ALA A 34 11.30 3.45 -3.50
N ASP A 35 11.83 4.67 -3.69
CA ASP A 35 13.27 4.92 -3.74
C ASP A 35 13.96 4.57 -2.42
N PHE A 36 13.26 4.76 -1.30
CA PHE A 36 13.76 4.50 0.05
C PHE A 36 12.70 3.85 0.94
N ILE A 37 13.16 3.11 1.95
CA ILE A 37 12.29 2.50 2.98
C ILE A 37 12.21 3.31 4.28
N ASP A 38 13.06 4.33 4.42
CA ASP A 38 13.08 5.19 5.60
C ASP A 38 13.39 6.65 5.22
N ILE A 39 12.82 7.58 5.99
CA ILE A 39 12.91 9.01 5.72
C ILE A 39 14.34 9.54 5.89
N GLN A 40 15.12 8.99 6.84
CA GLN A 40 16.46 9.49 7.11
C GLN A 40 17.40 9.23 5.92
N THR A 41 17.35 8.03 5.34
CA THR A 41 18.16 7.67 4.18
C THR A 41 17.80 8.53 2.96
N ALA A 42 16.51 8.84 2.79
CA ALA A 42 16.06 9.77 1.75
C ALA A 42 16.63 11.18 1.97
N VAL A 43 16.57 11.70 3.20
CA VAL A 43 17.15 13.00 3.57
C VAL A 43 18.68 13.01 3.35
N ASP A 44 19.37 11.94 3.72
CA ASP A 44 20.82 11.80 3.55
C ASP A 44 21.23 11.75 2.07
N SER A 45 20.33 11.31 1.18
CA SER A 45 20.53 11.26 -0.27
C SER A 45 20.12 12.55 -0.98
N ALA A 46 19.16 13.29 -0.43
CA ALA A 46 18.60 14.49 -1.03
C ALA A 46 19.62 15.64 -1.15
N SER A 47 19.47 16.45 -2.18
CA SER A 47 20.17 17.72 -2.38
C SER A 47 19.26 18.89 -2.03
N SER A 48 19.85 20.06 -1.78
CA SER A 48 19.07 21.27 -1.49
C SER A 48 18.09 21.59 -2.62
N GLY A 49 16.82 21.83 -2.28
CA GLY A 49 15.72 22.02 -3.22
C GLY A 49 14.90 20.77 -3.52
N ASP A 50 15.39 19.58 -3.15
CA ASP A 50 14.67 18.32 -3.39
C ASP A 50 13.42 18.19 -2.52
N THR A 51 12.48 17.40 -3.02
CA THR A 51 11.26 16.98 -2.32
C THR A 51 11.33 15.50 -1.99
N ILE A 52 10.88 15.14 -0.79
CA ILE A 52 10.72 13.79 -0.30
C ILE A 52 9.23 13.59 -0.03
N TYR A 53 8.59 12.72 -0.80
CA TYR A 53 7.21 12.32 -0.60
C TYR A 53 7.19 11.04 0.24
N VAL A 54 6.39 11.04 1.30
CA VAL A 54 6.33 9.92 2.26
C VAL A 54 4.93 9.31 2.21
N TYR A 55 4.85 8.04 1.81
CA TYR A 55 3.60 7.29 1.75
C TYR A 55 3.12 6.87 3.13
N ALA A 56 1.85 6.47 3.21
CA ALA A 56 1.25 5.87 4.40
C ALA A 56 2.18 4.83 5.05
N GLY A 57 2.39 4.93 6.37
CA GLY A 57 3.32 4.05 7.07
C GLY A 57 3.73 4.55 8.47
N ASP A 58 4.49 3.71 9.17
CA ASP A 58 5.03 3.97 10.51
C ASP A 58 6.56 4.15 10.43
N TYR A 59 7.00 5.39 10.52
CA TYR A 59 8.41 5.75 10.35
C TYR A 59 9.10 6.08 11.67
N LEU A 60 10.43 5.94 11.65
CA LEU A 60 11.29 6.51 12.69
C LEU A 60 11.48 8.01 12.46
N GLY A 61 11.75 8.74 13.53
CA GLY A 61 12.19 10.12 13.49
C GLY A 61 13.51 10.29 12.75
N PHE A 62 13.69 11.49 12.21
CA PHE A 62 14.78 11.82 11.28
C PHE A 62 15.32 13.22 11.55
N ASN A 63 16.45 13.51 10.94
CA ASN A 63 17.21 14.75 11.04
C ASN A 63 17.36 15.40 9.66
N VAL A 64 16.90 16.64 9.52
CA VAL A 64 17.05 17.44 8.30
C VAL A 64 18.27 18.34 8.41
N ASN A 65 19.44 17.80 8.06
CA ASN A 65 20.73 18.48 8.14
C ASN A 65 21.13 19.20 6.84
N LYS A 66 20.16 19.51 5.97
CA LYS A 66 20.37 20.18 4.68
C LYS A 66 19.27 21.22 4.43
N PRO A 67 19.59 22.34 3.78
CA PRO A 67 18.63 23.42 3.59
C PRO A 67 17.71 23.13 2.40
N TYR A 68 16.51 23.72 2.45
CA TYR A 68 15.50 23.71 1.39
C TYR A 68 15.04 22.30 0.98
N ILE A 69 14.97 21.37 1.94
CA ILE A 69 14.36 20.06 1.72
C ILE A 69 12.86 20.15 2.01
N SER A 70 12.02 19.66 1.10
CA SER A 70 10.59 19.51 1.36
C SER A 70 10.28 18.08 1.73
N ILE A 71 9.60 17.85 2.85
CA ILE A 71 9.18 16.53 3.34
C ILE A 71 7.66 16.57 3.45
N ILE A 72 6.99 15.82 2.58
CA ILE A 72 5.54 15.87 2.40
C ILE A 72 4.99 14.46 2.62
N GLY A 73 4.33 14.26 3.76
CA GLY A 73 3.56 13.04 4.00
C GLY A 73 2.24 13.04 3.24
N GLU A 74 1.77 11.85 2.87
CA GLU A 74 0.46 11.62 2.24
C GLU A 74 -0.70 12.13 3.12
N GLY A 75 -0.48 12.21 4.44
CA GLY A 75 -1.37 12.86 5.38
C GLY A 75 -1.08 12.47 6.83
N ASP A 76 -1.46 13.34 7.76
CA ASP A 76 -1.30 13.09 9.20
C ASP A 76 -2.16 11.93 9.74
N ASP A 77 -3.11 11.46 8.93
CA ASP A 77 -3.98 10.32 9.22
C ASP A 77 -3.30 8.97 8.93
N VAL A 78 -2.31 8.98 8.02
CA VAL A 78 -1.69 7.76 7.48
C VAL A 78 -0.17 7.71 7.62
N VAL A 79 0.50 8.85 7.82
CA VAL A 79 1.96 8.91 8.07
C VAL A 79 2.23 9.21 9.53
N THR A 80 2.68 8.19 10.27
CA THR A 80 3.05 8.35 11.68
C THR A 80 4.54 8.27 11.86
N VAL A 81 5.09 9.21 12.63
CA VAL A 81 6.50 9.21 13.04
C VAL A 81 6.56 8.91 14.54
N SER A 82 7.33 7.88 14.89
CA SER A 82 7.39 7.31 16.23
C SER A 82 8.55 7.83 17.09
N SER A 83 9.53 8.53 16.50
CA SER A 83 10.62 9.21 17.22
C SER A 83 10.87 10.65 16.76
N SER A 84 11.66 11.42 17.50
CA SER A 84 11.85 12.88 17.29
C SER A 84 12.26 13.28 15.87
N ILE A 85 11.65 14.36 15.35
CA ILE A 85 12.10 15.04 14.13
C ILE A 85 13.01 16.20 14.55
N TYR A 86 14.23 16.21 14.03
CA TYR A 86 15.23 17.23 14.34
C TYR A 86 15.50 18.12 13.13
N LEU A 87 15.42 19.43 13.34
CA LEU A 87 15.73 20.45 12.35
C LEU A 87 16.92 21.30 12.86
N PRO A 88 18.17 20.80 12.78
CA PRO A 88 19.33 21.38 13.45
C PRO A 88 19.86 22.67 12.79
N GLU A 89 20.63 23.42 13.58
CA GLU A 89 21.39 24.62 13.15
C GLU A 89 22.54 24.33 12.21
N GLY A 90 23.07 23.11 12.23
CA GLY A 90 24.31 22.80 11.53
C GLY A 90 25.53 23.51 12.10
N SER A 91 26.71 23.14 11.62
CA SER A 91 27.95 23.91 11.90
C SER A 91 28.26 24.93 10.79
N ARG A 92 27.55 24.86 9.66
CA ARG A 92 27.70 25.67 8.45
C ARG A 92 26.31 25.91 7.85
N ALA A 93 26.16 26.98 7.07
CA ALA A 93 24.88 27.30 6.41
C ALA A 93 24.39 26.23 5.41
N SER A 94 25.31 25.38 4.90
CA SER A 94 24.98 24.24 4.04
C SER A 94 24.47 23.01 4.81
N ASP A 95 24.61 23.01 6.14
CA ASP A 95 24.45 21.82 6.99
C ASP A 95 23.31 22.04 8.00
N ASN A 96 22.32 22.87 7.64
CA ASN A 96 21.24 23.31 8.52
C ASN A 96 19.87 23.14 7.88
N ALA A 97 18.81 23.19 8.68
CA ALA A 97 17.46 22.93 8.21
C ALA A 97 16.76 24.14 7.53
N THR A 98 17.47 25.22 7.18
CA THR A 98 16.85 26.47 6.68
C THR A 98 15.98 26.20 5.46
N GLY A 99 14.78 26.80 5.41
CA GLY A 99 13.89 26.63 4.27
C GLY A 99 13.20 25.27 4.18
N THR A 100 13.31 24.42 5.19
CA THR A 100 12.63 23.11 5.19
C THR A 100 11.12 23.29 5.19
N VAL A 101 10.44 22.50 4.35
CA VAL A 101 8.98 22.33 4.40
C VAL A 101 8.69 20.98 5.02
N LEU A 102 7.85 20.96 6.06
CA LEU A 102 7.36 19.74 6.70
C LEU A 102 5.84 19.77 6.66
N LYS A 103 5.22 18.81 5.96
CA LYS A 103 3.77 18.75 5.77
C LYS A 103 3.21 17.35 6.01
N GLY A 104 2.02 17.24 6.59
CA GLY A 104 1.19 16.02 6.48
C GLY A 104 1.71 14.84 7.31
N ILE A 105 2.23 15.10 8.51
CA ILE A 105 2.85 14.07 9.37
C ILE A 105 2.25 14.13 10.77
N LYS A 106 1.95 12.96 11.32
CA LYS A 106 1.57 12.80 12.73
C LYS A 106 2.72 12.29 13.56
N THR A 107 2.82 12.80 14.78
CA THR A 107 3.77 12.37 15.80
C THR A 107 2.99 11.85 17.01
N SER A 108 3.34 10.66 17.51
CA SER A 108 2.64 10.03 18.64
C SER A 108 3.61 9.38 19.65
N ALA A 109 3.20 9.34 20.92
CA ALA A 109 3.91 8.71 22.06
C ALA A 109 5.27 9.32 22.46
N GLN A 110 6.23 9.50 21.53
CA GLN A 110 7.50 10.24 21.68
C GLN A 110 8.11 10.60 20.31
N PRO A 111 7.61 11.62 19.59
CA PRO A 111 8.53 12.64 19.05
C PRO A 111 8.39 14.01 19.69
N GLN A 112 9.45 14.81 19.63
CA GLN A 112 9.38 16.27 19.52
C GLN A 112 9.69 16.66 18.08
N ILE A 113 9.13 17.77 17.60
CA ILE A 113 9.87 18.60 16.64
C ILE A 113 10.81 19.48 17.47
N ALA A 114 12.09 19.15 17.41
CA ALA A 114 13.15 19.94 18.00
C ALA A 114 13.88 20.72 16.91
N ILE A 115 13.62 22.02 16.87
CA ILE A 115 14.25 22.95 15.92
C ILE A 115 15.45 23.57 16.63
N GLY A 116 16.61 23.55 15.97
CA GLY A 116 17.86 24.12 16.48
C GLY A 116 17.77 25.64 16.66
N GLU A 117 18.48 26.17 17.65
CA GLU A 117 18.67 27.62 17.84
C GLU A 117 19.57 28.21 16.75
N GLY A 118 19.64 29.54 16.62
CA GLY A 118 20.66 30.22 15.83
C GLY A 118 20.32 30.45 14.35
N THR A 119 21.14 29.97 13.41
CA THR A 119 21.04 30.36 11.97
C THR A 119 19.86 29.77 11.18
N VAL A 120 19.08 28.84 11.75
CA VAL A 120 17.93 28.23 11.05
C VAL A 120 16.81 29.24 10.87
N SER A 121 16.26 29.30 9.66
CA SER A 121 15.12 30.19 9.39
C SER A 121 14.26 29.71 8.23
N ASP A 122 13.17 30.43 7.97
CA ASP A 122 12.32 30.28 6.78
C ASP A 122 11.65 28.90 6.67
N LEU A 123 11.36 28.26 7.81
CA LEU A 123 10.68 26.97 7.84
C LEU A 123 9.19 27.10 7.53
N ILE A 124 8.61 26.06 6.92
CA ILE A 124 7.16 25.90 6.80
C ILE A 124 6.78 24.57 7.44
N ILE A 125 5.97 24.62 8.49
CA ILE A 125 5.42 23.43 9.14
C ILE A 125 3.90 23.52 9.04
N SER A 126 3.29 22.62 8.27
CA SER A 126 1.84 22.65 8.10
C SER A 126 1.16 21.30 8.08
N ASP A 127 -0.12 21.29 8.45
CA ASP A 127 -0.97 20.11 8.33
C ASP A 127 -0.36 18.90 9.08
N CYS A 128 0.27 19.16 10.23
CA CYS A 128 0.85 18.14 11.10
C CYS A 128 0.04 17.97 12.39
N VAL A 129 0.09 16.77 12.94
CA VAL A 129 -0.57 16.41 14.21
C VAL A 129 0.47 16.03 15.27
N PHE A 130 0.38 16.67 16.43
CA PHE A 130 1.20 16.43 17.62
C PHE A 130 0.28 15.99 18.76
N ASP A 131 0.11 14.67 18.92
CA ASP A 131 -0.89 14.13 19.85
C ASP A 131 -0.28 13.24 20.93
N GLY A 132 -0.70 13.46 22.17
CA GLY A 132 -0.37 12.59 23.31
C GLY A 132 1.08 12.64 23.78
N ILE A 133 1.86 13.66 23.38
CA ILE A 133 3.28 13.75 23.72
C ILE A 133 3.46 14.12 25.20
N SER A 134 4.15 13.25 25.94
CA SER A 134 4.32 13.37 27.40
C SER A 134 5.78 13.42 27.87
N ALA A 135 6.72 13.01 27.04
CA ALA A 135 8.15 12.94 27.36
C ALA A 135 8.91 14.24 27.10
N SER A 136 8.43 15.07 26.18
CA SER A 136 9.08 16.30 25.70
C SER A 136 8.03 17.38 25.38
N THR A 137 8.50 18.61 25.15
CA THR A 137 7.68 19.65 24.54
C THR A 137 7.38 19.24 23.09
N PRO A 138 6.11 19.21 22.65
CA PRO A 138 5.73 18.73 21.31
C PRO A 138 6.44 19.50 20.19
N VAL A 139 6.39 20.83 20.26
CA VAL A 139 7.01 21.70 19.25
C VAL A 139 7.88 22.75 19.93
N GLN A 140 9.17 22.76 19.59
CA GLN A 140 10.12 23.78 20.01
C GLN A 140 10.52 24.63 18.80
N LEU A 141 9.82 25.74 18.64
CA LEU A 141 10.00 26.69 17.54
C LEU A 141 11.12 27.67 17.84
N ARG A 142 12.32 27.35 17.34
CA ARG A 142 13.55 28.14 17.57
C ARG A 142 14.12 28.81 16.32
N ALA A 143 13.53 28.55 15.15
CA ALA A 143 13.96 29.12 13.87
C ALA A 143 13.15 30.37 13.50
N ASP A 144 13.85 31.45 13.16
CA ASP A 144 13.25 32.72 12.75
C ASP A 144 12.48 32.61 11.44
N ARG A 145 11.49 33.47 11.22
CA ARG A 145 10.67 33.52 9.98
C ARG A 145 9.97 32.20 9.66
N THR A 146 9.67 31.40 10.68
CA THR A 146 8.92 30.16 10.50
C THR A 146 7.42 30.44 10.31
N VAL A 147 6.81 29.76 9.35
CA VAL A 147 5.36 29.66 9.19
C VAL A 147 4.89 28.34 9.78
N PHE A 148 4.15 28.40 10.89
CA PHE A 148 3.54 27.25 11.55
C PHE A 148 2.02 27.34 11.39
N LYS A 149 1.46 26.57 10.45
CA LYS A 149 0.05 26.72 10.05
C LYS A 149 -0.74 25.42 9.95
N ASN A 150 -2.04 25.47 10.22
CA ASN A 150 -2.94 24.31 10.07
C ASN A 150 -2.53 23.06 10.88
N ASN A 151 -1.79 23.22 11.98
CA ASN A 151 -1.35 22.09 12.79
C ASN A 151 -2.30 21.84 13.97
N VAL A 152 -2.29 20.61 14.48
CA VAL A 152 -3.00 20.23 15.71
C VAL A 152 -2.00 19.84 16.78
N ILE A 153 -2.07 20.46 17.95
CA ILE A 153 -1.33 20.03 19.14
C ILE A 153 -2.32 19.66 20.23
N SER A 154 -2.43 18.37 20.55
CA SER A 154 -3.44 17.87 21.48
C SER A 154 -2.92 16.87 22.50
N ASN A 155 -3.61 16.81 23.65
CA ASN A 155 -3.41 15.79 24.68
C ASN A 155 -1.97 15.68 25.21
N CYS A 156 -1.16 16.72 25.07
CA CYS A 156 0.23 16.73 25.53
C CYS A 156 0.30 17.13 27.01
N THR A 157 1.28 16.58 27.72
CA THR A 157 1.35 16.70 29.20
C THR A 157 2.60 17.40 29.74
N LYS A 158 3.54 17.81 28.87
CA LYS A 158 4.66 18.68 29.28
C LYS A 158 4.22 20.13 29.51
N ASN A 159 5.15 20.94 30.03
CA ASN A 159 4.88 22.31 30.45
C ASN A 159 4.46 23.25 29.30
N PHE A 160 4.75 22.89 28.05
CA PHE A 160 4.49 23.71 26.87
C PHE A 160 3.99 22.82 25.73
N ALA A 161 3.00 23.30 24.97
CA ALA A 161 2.54 22.67 23.74
C ALA A 161 3.34 23.21 22.55
N LEU A 162 3.37 24.54 22.39
CA LEU A 162 4.25 25.26 21.49
C LEU A 162 5.21 26.16 22.29
N TYR A 163 6.50 25.82 22.28
CA TYR A 163 7.56 26.64 22.86
C TYR A 163 8.17 27.50 21.76
N MET A 164 8.09 28.82 21.89
CA MET A 164 8.57 29.76 20.89
C MET A 164 9.70 30.63 21.44
N SER A 165 10.86 30.54 20.80
CA SER A 165 12.05 31.36 21.06
C SER A 165 12.60 31.99 19.77
N ALA A 166 11.72 32.15 18.77
CA ALA A 166 12.03 32.65 17.44
C ALA A 166 11.34 33.98 17.14
N ASN A 167 11.85 34.71 16.15
CA ASN A 167 11.41 36.02 15.74
C ASN A 167 10.76 36.01 14.36
N SER A 168 9.86 36.96 14.13
CA SER A 168 9.20 37.16 12.83
C SER A 168 8.47 35.91 12.30
N CYS A 169 8.01 35.04 13.19
CA CYS A 169 7.24 33.84 12.85
C CYS A 169 5.75 34.17 12.67
N VAL A 170 5.07 33.33 11.90
CA VAL A 170 3.61 33.37 11.72
C VAL A 170 3.01 32.07 12.22
N ILE A 171 2.19 32.15 13.26
CA ILE A 171 1.46 31.03 13.86
C ILE A 171 0.00 31.20 13.50
N SER A 172 -0.53 30.39 12.58
CA SER A 172 -1.91 30.58 12.13
C SER A 172 -2.73 29.35 11.82
N ASN A 173 -4.04 29.41 12.03
CA ASN A 173 -4.97 28.30 11.73
C ASN A 173 -4.65 27.00 12.50
N ASN A 174 -3.95 27.09 13.64
CA ASN A 174 -3.62 25.92 14.44
C ASN A 174 -4.70 25.64 15.49
N THR A 175 -4.88 24.37 15.84
CA THR A 175 -5.70 23.94 16.97
C THR A 175 -4.80 23.42 18.09
N ILE A 176 -4.73 24.14 19.21
CA ILE A 176 -3.95 23.75 20.38
C ILE A 176 -4.90 23.46 21.53
N LYS A 177 -5.15 22.19 21.80
CA LYS A 177 -6.25 21.76 22.67
C LYS A 177 -5.92 20.69 23.69
N SER A 178 -6.62 20.71 24.83
CA SER A 178 -6.59 19.63 25.83
C SER A 178 -5.19 19.33 26.42
N ASN A 179 -4.27 20.29 26.39
CA ASN A 179 -2.92 20.13 26.95
C ASN A 179 -2.94 20.51 28.43
N LYS A 180 -3.49 19.61 29.27
CA LYS A 180 -3.91 19.89 30.67
C LYS A 180 -2.84 20.50 31.58
N ASN A 181 -1.56 20.22 31.32
CA ASN A 181 -0.44 20.72 32.12
C ASN A 181 0.41 21.77 31.39
N ALA A 182 0.06 22.10 30.14
CA ALA A 182 0.87 22.89 29.25
C ALA A 182 0.33 24.32 29.06
N ALA A 183 1.22 25.28 28.90
CA ALA A 183 0.87 26.50 28.18
C ALA A 183 0.69 26.17 26.69
N ALA A 184 -0.38 26.67 26.07
CA ALA A 184 -0.67 26.42 24.67
C ALA A 184 0.43 27.04 23.79
N ILE A 185 0.71 28.34 24.01
CA ILE A 185 1.81 29.04 23.35
C ILE A 185 2.68 29.74 24.39
N PHE A 186 3.95 29.39 24.44
CA PHE A 186 4.95 29.97 25.33
C PHE A 186 5.93 30.84 24.56
N PHE A 187 6.05 32.11 24.93
CA PHE A 187 6.96 33.10 24.37
C PHE A 187 8.18 33.23 25.29
N TYR A 188 9.35 32.81 24.82
CA TYR A 188 10.58 32.79 25.60
C TYR A 188 11.58 33.88 25.16
N ALA A 189 11.93 34.76 26.09
CA ALA A 189 13.09 35.66 26.08
C ALA A 189 13.34 36.44 24.79
N ASN A 190 12.95 37.72 24.78
CA ASN A 190 13.20 38.70 23.70
C ASN A 190 12.68 38.28 22.31
N VAL A 191 11.66 37.41 22.24
CA VAL A 191 10.96 37.11 20.99
C VAL A 191 10.22 38.34 20.46
N VAL A 192 10.50 38.74 19.22
CA VAL A 192 9.98 39.97 18.59
C VAL A 192 9.27 39.70 17.26
N ASN A 193 8.35 40.61 16.91
CA ASN A 193 7.70 40.69 15.60
C ASN A 193 6.96 39.41 15.17
N ASN A 194 6.54 38.55 16.10
CA ASN A 194 5.75 37.37 15.75
C ASN A 194 4.27 37.73 15.54
N THR A 195 3.61 36.99 14.66
CA THR A 195 2.17 37.12 14.42
C THR A 195 1.46 35.81 14.77
N VAL A 196 0.52 35.88 15.72
CA VAL A 196 -0.33 34.75 16.12
C VAL A 196 -1.77 35.08 15.76
N LYS A 197 -2.34 34.39 14.77
CA LYS A 197 -3.68 34.68 14.28
C LYS A 197 -4.49 33.46 13.86
N ASN A 198 -5.81 33.53 13.93
CA ASN A 198 -6.71 32.46 13.48
C ASN A 198 -6.47 31.12 14.19
N ASN A 199 -5.99 31.11 15.42
CA ASN A 199 -5.76 29.85 16.16
C ASN A 199 -6.90 29.56 17.13
N ARG A 200 -7.22 28.28 17.30
CA ARG A 200 -8.12 27.79 18.36
C ARG A 200 -7.28 27.27 19.52
N ILE A 201 -7.40 27.92 20.67
CA ILE A 201 -6.62 27.63 21.87
C ILE A 201 -7.59 27.27 23.00
N GLU A 202 -7.75 25.97 23.26
CA GLU A 202 -8.78 25.51 24.19
C GLU A 202 -8.35 24.47 25.22
N SER A 203 -8.89 24.55 26.44
CA SER A 203 -8.71 23.49 27.44
C SER A 203 -7.25 23.18 27.80
N ASN A 204 -6.37 24.19 27.78
CA ASN A 204 -4.98 24.09 28.22
C ASN A 204 -4.81 24.62 29.66
N LYS A 205 -3.64 24.43 30.26
CA LYS A 205 -3.33 25.03 31.56
C LYS A 205 -3.28 26.56 31.47
N ILE A 206 -2.55 27.05 30.46
CA ILE A 206 -2.40 28.48 30.19
C ILE A 206 -2.64 28.69 28.69
N GLY A 207 -3.38 29.72 28.28
CA GLY A 207 -3.49 30.10 26.87
C GLY A 207 -2.14 30.61 26.35
N PHE A 208 -1.73 31.79 26.81
CA PHE A 208 -0.44 32.39 26.46
C PHE A 208 0.45 32.58 27.67
N TRP A 209 1.69 32.10 27.63
CA TRP A 209 2.67 32.39 28.67
C TRP A 209 3.86 33.15 28.11
N PHE A 210 4.13 34.32 28.69
CA PHE A 210 5.21 35.21 28.32
C PHE A 210 6.33 35.20 29.37
N TYR A 211 7.54 34.85 28.98
CA TYR A 211 8.75 34.92 29.81
C TYR A 211 9.73 35.93 29.23
N ASN A 212 9.82 37.14 29.81
CA ASN A 212 10.60 38.26 29.26
C ASN A 212 10.48 38.42 27.73
N PRO A 213 9.27 38.43 27.15
CA PRO A 213 9.08 38.59 25.71
C PRO A 213 9.61 39.92 25.18
N GLY A 214 9.91 39.97 23.88
CA GLY A 214 10.26 41.20 23.18
C GLY A 214 9.03 42.02 22.75
N THR A 215 9.26 43.01 21.87
CA THR A 215 8.26 43.93 21.32
C THR A 215 7.65 43.45 20.00
N ASP A 216 6.65 44.18 19.52
CA ASP A 216 6.07 44.07 18.18
C ASP A 216 5.37 42.74 17.86
N ASN A 217 5.11 41.92 18.88
CA ASN A 217 4.30 40.72 18.73
C ASN A 217 2.82 41.12 18.56
N LYS A 218 2.14 40.47 17.61
CA LYS A 218 0.76 40.73 17.21
C LYS A 218 -0.06 39.47 17.46
N ILE A 219 -1.13 39.57 18.23
CA ILE A 219 -2.01 38.46 18.59
C ILE A 219 -3.45 38.90 18.33
N TYR A 220 -4.07 38.38 17.28
CA TYR A 220 -5.42 38.80 16.86
C TYR A 220 -6.15 37.67 16.14
N LEU A 221 -7.48 37.72 16.09
CA LEU A 221 -8.33 36.69 15.48
C LEU A 221 -8.10 35.29 16.05
N ASN A 222 -7.80 35.13 17.33
CA ASN A 222 -7.71 33.80 17.95
C ASN A 222 -8.97 33.52 18.79
N SER A 223 -9.30 32.24 18.95
CA SER A 223 -10.36 31.76 19.84
C SER A 223 -9.76 31.13 21.08
N ILE A 224 -9.80 31.85 22.19
CA ILE A 224 -9.24 31.43 23.48
C ILE A 224 -10.39 31.03 24.40
N SER A 225 -10.51 29.73 24.69
CA SER A 225 -11.60 29.22 25.53
C SER A 225 -11.19 28.14 26.51
N ASN A 226 -11.85 28.08 27.68
CA ASN A 226 -11.73 26.96 28.62
C ASN A 226 -10.29 26.68 29.12
N ASN A 227 -9.35 27.63 28.99
CA ASN A 227 -8.01 27.50 29.56
C ASN A 227 -8.06 27.80 31.07
N SER A 228 -7.27 27.10 31.89
CA SER A 228 -7.30 27.33 33.36
C SER A 228 -6.80 28.73 33.73
N GLN A 229 -5.89 29.28 32.92
CA GLN A 229 -5.47 30.67 32.93
C GLN A 229 -5.38 31.17 31.48
N ILE A 230 -5.78 32.41 31.22
CA ILE A 230 -5.78 32.97 29.86
C ILE A 230 -4.37 33.41 29.47
N THR A 231 -3.75 34.19 30.34
CA THR A 231 -2.36 34.63 30.19
C THR A 231 -1.56 34.37 31.47
N MET A 232 -0.24 34.32 31.32
CA MET A 232 0.71 34.41 32.43
C MET A 232 1.93 35.22 31.99
N VAL A 233 2.40 36.14 32.83
CA VAL A 233 3.67 36.87 32.61
C VAL A 233 4.69 36.49 33.67
N THR A 234 5.92 36.25 33.24
CA THR A 234 7.09 36.05 34.11
C THR A 234 8.21 36.99 33.67
N GLY A 235 8.55 37.95 34.53
CA GLY A 235 9.57 38.95 34.24
C GLY A 235 8.98 40.25 33.70
N THR A 236 9.53 40.74 32.59
CA THR A 236 9.10 42.01 31.97
C THR A 236 7.78 41.88 31.23
N VAL A 237 6.94 42.91 31.33
CA VAL A 237 5.67 43.01 30.61
C VAL A 237 5.97 43.46 29.17
N PRO A 238 5.56 42.70 28.13
CA PRO A 238 5.75 43.09 26.74
C PRO A 238 4.84 44.24 26.31
N SER A 239 5.19 44.84 25.17
CA SER A 239 4.21 45.51 24.32
C SER A 239 3.67 44.50 23.29
N ILE A 240 2.39 44.13 23.41
CA ILE A 240 1.68 43.24 22.48
C ILE A 240 0.56 44.05 21.80
N SER A 241 0.44 43.89 20.48
CA SER A 241 -0.75 44.34 19.75
C SER A 241 -1.81 43.24 19.80
N TRP A 242 -2.95 43.53 20.44
CA TRP A 242 -4.07 42.58 20.56
C TRP A 242 -5.06 42.66 19.39
N SER A 243 -4.75 43.47 18.37
CA SER A 243 -5.58 43.72 17.19
C SER A 243 -4.82 43.49 15.90
N SER A 244 -5.58 43.25 14.83
CA SER A 244 -5.06 43.20 13.47
C SER A 244 -4.31 44.49 13.12
N PRO A 245 -3.20 44.40 12.36
CA PRO A 245 -2.44 45.58 11.94
C PRO A 245 -3.19 46.41 10.89
N ASP A 246 -4.05 45.75 10.12
CA ASP A 246 -4.86 46.33 9.05
C ASP A 246 -6.35 46.03 9.30
N GLN A 247 -7.23 46.81 8.68
CA GLN A 247 -8.66 46.51 8.67
C GLN A 247 -8.94 45.25 7.87
N ILE A 248 -9.85 44.42 8.38
CA ILE A 248 -10.24 43.13 7.80
C ILE A 248 -11.72 43.20 7.46
N THR A 249 -12.09 42.68 6.30
CA THR A 249 -13.50 42.48 5.92
C THR A 249 -13.99 41.15 6.49
N TYR A 250 -15.12 41.18 7.18
CA TYR A 250 -15.66 40.01 7.89
C TYR A 250 -17.19 40.01 7.84
N THR A 251 -17.81 38.84 8.09
CA THR A 251 -19.26 38.63 8.09
C THR A 251 -19.73 38.19 9.47
N TYR A 252 -20.61 38.98 10.08
CA TYR A 252 -21.23 38.66 11.37
C TYR A 252 -22.75 38.68 11.23
N ASN A 253 -23.42 37.60 11.68
CA ASN A 253 -24.87 37.40 11.54
C ASN A 253 -25.40 37.71 10.13
N GLY A 254 -24.66 37.32 9.09
CA GLY A 254 -25.04 37.49 7.68
C GLY A 254 -24.82 38.90 7.11
N THR A 255 -24.27 39.84 7.89
CA THR A 255 -23.93 41.20 7.44
C THR A 255 -22.42 41.34 7.33
N THR A 256 -21.94 41.98 6.26
CA THR A 256 -20.51 42.25 6.03
C THR A 256 -20.09 43.58 6.62
N TYR A 257 -18.97 43.56 7.35
CA TYR A 257 -18.35 44.70 8.01
C TYR A 257 -16.89 44.83 7.58
N THR A 258 -16.26 45.95 7.90
CA THR A 258 -14.81 46.15 7.73
C THR A 258 -14.28 46.97 8.88
N GLY A 259 -13.28 46.44 9.58
CA GLY A 259 -12.73 47.06 10.78
C GLY A 259 -11.50 46.33 11.29
N TYR A 260 -10.89 46.84 12.35
CA TYR A 260 -9.86 46.10 13.06
C TYR A 260 -10.50 44.99 13.89
N MET A 261 -9.80 43.87 14.03
CA MET A 261 -10.32 42.70 14.75
C MET A 261 -9.33 42.24 15.81
N GLY A 262 -9.83 41.96 17.00
CA GLY A 262 -9.09 41.43 18.14
C GLY A 262 -9.30 39.93 18.29
N ASN A 263 -9.33 39.43 19.52
CA ASN A 263 -9.46 38.00 19.82
C ASN A 263 -10.79 37.71 20.52
N TYR A 264 -11.22 36.45 20.43
CA TYR A 264 -12.30 35.93 21.25
C TYR A 264 -11.74 35.41 22.58
N TRP A 265 -12.33 35.88 23.68
CA TRP A 265 -11.99 35.48 25.05
C TRP A 265 -13.23 34.88 25.70
N SER A 266 -13.17 33.62 26.15
CA SER A 266 -14.37 32.94 26.68
C SER A 266 -14.95 33.54 27.97
N ASP A 267 -14.18 34.38 28.67
CA ASP A 267 -14.60 35.09 29.88
C ASP A 267 -14.97 36.56 29.61
N TYR A 268 -14.90 37.01 28.35
CA TYR A 268 -15.35 38.34 27.97
C TYR A 268 -16.87 38.43 28.01
N ASN A 269 -17.37 39.42 28.75
CA ASN A 269 -18.81 39.66 28.98
C ASN A 269 -19.24 41.06 28.49
N GLY A 270 -18.51 41.65 27.54
CA GLY A 270 -18.89 42.95 26.98
C GLY A 270 -20.11 42.86 26.05
N THR A 271 -20.65 44.03 25.72
CA THR A 271 -21.83 44.15 24.85
C THR A 271 -21.44 44.45 23.40
N ASP A 272 -22.36 44.14 22.49
CA ASP A 272 -22.30 44.50 21.07
C ASP A 272 -23.58 45.23 20.71
N THR A 273 -23.60 46.53 21.01
CA THR A 273 -24.80 47.37 20.84
C THR A 273 -24.99 47.75 19.38
N ASN A 274 -23.90 47.89 18.63
CA ASN A 274 -23.93 48.28 17.23
C ASN A 274 -24.17 47.09 16.27
N GLY A 275 -24.06 45.85 16.78
CA GLY A 275 -24.33 44.61 16.05
C GLY A 275 -23.26 44.24 15.03
N ASP A 276 -22.05 44.81 15.15
CA ASP A 276 -20.93 44.53 14.24
C ASP A 276 -20.08 43.34 14.70
N GLY A 277 -20.45 42.70 15.81
CA GLY A 277 -19.77 41.54 16.37
C GLY A 277 -18.49 41.89 17.15
N ILE A 278 -18.05 43.14 17.17
CA ILE A 278 -16.93 43.59 17.99
C ILE A 278 -17.49 44.17 19.28
N GLY A 279 -16.84 43.85 20.39
CA GLY A 279 -17.24 44.34 21.68
C GLY A 279 -17.06 45.85 21.84
N ASP A 280 -18.09 46.52 22.36
CA ASP A 280 -18.08 47.97 22.60
C ASP A 280 -17.04 48.39 23.65
N GLU A 281 -16.73 47.50 24.60
CA GLU A 281 -15.81 47.74 25.71
C GLU A 281 -14.54 46.88 25.57
N PRO A 282 -13.34 47.45 25.82
CA PRO A 282 -12.11 46.67 25.75
C PRO A 282 -12.06 45.51 26.76
N TYR A 283 -11.52 44.36 26.35
CA TYR A 283 -11.14 43.30 27.29
C TYR A 283 -9.80 43.64 27.92
N VAL A 284 -9.79 43.92 29.23
CA VAL A 284 -8.58 44.21 29.98
C VAL A 284 -7.87 42.90 30.29
N LEU A 285 -6.67 42.71 29.73
CA LEU A 285 -5.92 41.48 29.96
C LEU A 285 -5.30 41.46 31.36
N PRO A 286 -5.17 40.28 31.98
CA PRO A 286 -4.41 40.10 33.21
C PRO A 286 -2.94 40.52 33.09
N ASP A 287 -2.25 40.57 34.23
CA ASP A 287 -0.79 40.77 34.31
C ASP A 287 -0.26 42.06 33.65
N SER A 288 -1.11 43.10 33.58
CA SER A 288 -0.77 44.40 32.98
C SER A 288 -0.44 44.33 31.48
N LEU A 289 -0.96 43.34 30.75
CA LEU A 289 -0.74 43.15 29.31
C LEU A 289 -1.50 44.13 28.39
N GLY A 290 -2.13 45.15 28.97
CA GLY A 290 -2.94 46.13 28.25
C GLY A 290 -4.37 45.63 28.04
N ALA A 291 -4.97 46.02 26.91
CA ALA A 291 -6.34 45.67 26.59
C ALA A 291 -6.50 45.31 25.11
N ASP A 292 -7.43 44.40 24.84
CA ASP A 292 -7.94 44.12 23.51
C ASP A 292 -9.15 45.02 23.22
N ASN A 293 -8.93 46.07 22.45
CA ASN A 293 -9.96 47.06 22.11
C ASN A 293 -10.93 46.60 21.01
N TYR A 294 -10.71 45.41 20.44
CA TYR A 294 -11.52 44.87 19.34
C TYR A 294 -11.92 43.43 19.65
N SER A 295 -12.21 43.16 20.93
CA SER A 295 -12.57 41.83 21.43
C SER A 295 -13.77 41.27 20.65
N LEU A 296 -13.70 40.01 20.26
CA LEU A 296 -14.77 39.36 19.52
C LEU A 296 -15.83 38.84 20.49
N ILE A 297 -17.10 39.00 20.13
CA ILE A 297 -18.29 38.57 20.90
C ILE A 297 -18.55 37.07 20.73
N GLN A 298 -18.03 36.47 19.67
CA GLN A 298 -18.07 35.04 19.39
C GLN A 298 -16.69 34.52 18.97
N PRO A 299 -16.46 33.19 18.94
CA PRO A 299 -15.25 32.61 18.36
C PRO A 299 -14.95 33.18 16.96
N PHE A 300 -13.68 33.45 16.65
CA PHE A 300 -13.28 34.11 15.38
C PHE A 300 -13.78 33.34 14.15
N GLU A 301 -13.93 32.03 14.26
CA GLU A 301 -14.43 31.12 13.24
C GLU A 301 -15.81 31.54 12.73
N ASN A 302 -16.60 32.22 13.56
CA ASN A 302 -17.95 32.68 13.22
C ASN A 302 -17.96 33.97 12.38
N TYR A 303 -16.89 34.76 12.41
CA TYR A 303 -16.81 36.08 11.77
C TYR A 303 -16.51 36.00 10.28
N PHE A 304 -16.27 34.81 9.77
CA PHE A 304 -16.10 34.59 8.34
C PHE A 304 -17.30 33.81 7.77
N GLY A 305 -18.44 33.78 8.49
CA GLY A 305 -19.69 33.17 8.06
C GLY A 305 -20.07 31.86 8.76
N GLY A 306 -19.59 31.61 9.99
CA GLY A 306 -19.69 30.28 10.64
C GLY A 306 -18.77 29.21 10.04
N SER A 307 -18.28 29.51 8.85
CA SER A 307 -17.11 29.00 8.16
C SER A 307 -16.73 30.12 7.22
N GLY A 308 -15.60 30.79 7.42
CA GLY A 308 -14.90 31.31 6.25
C GLY A 308 -14.76 30.19 5.24
N PRO A 309 -14.59 30.46 3.94
CA PRO A 309 -14.05 29.41 3.09
C PRO A 309 -12.71 29.01 3.70
N VAL A 310 -12.73 27.90 4.40
CA VAL A 310 -11.54 27.21 4.87
C VAL A 310 -11.01 26.59 3.59
N ILE A 311 -9.71 26.75 3.31
CA ILE A 311 -9.11 26.02 2.20
C ILE A 311 -9.57 24.57 2.35
N PRO A 312 -10.21 23.96 1.34
CA PRO A 312 -10.72 22.62 1.46
C PRO A 312 -9.58 21.70 1.91
N VAL A 313 -9.89 20.68 2.71
CA VAL A 313 -8.92 19.61 2.99
C VAL A 313 -9.45 18.40 2.26
N ALA A 314 -8.71 17.97 1.24
CA ALA A 314 -9.12 16.86 0.40
C ALA A 314 -9.08 15.55 1.20
N ALA A 315 -10.18 14.80 1.18
CA ALA A 315 -10.25 13.48 1.79
C ALA A 315 -11.28 12.63 1.06
N PHE A 316 -11.03 11.32 0.97
CA PHE A 316 -11.96 10.40 0.33
C PHE A 316 -11.76 8.95 0.77
N THR A 317 -12.80 8.14 0.57
CA THR A 317 -12.77 6.68 0.69
C THR A 317 -13.27 6.01 -0.58
N ALA A 318 -13.01 4.71 -0.73
CA ALA A 318 -13.48 3.89 -1.85
C ALA A 318 -13.93 2.51 -1.39
N SER A 319 -14.92 1.93 -2.08
CA SER A 319 -15.41 0.57 -1.84
C SER A 319 -16.04 -0.06 -3.10
N PRO A 320 -15.70 -1.32 -3.44
CA PRO A 320 -14.60 -2.13 -2.88
C PRO A 320 -13.22 -1.56 -3.25
N LYS A 321 -12.17 -1.95 -2.54
CA LYS A 321 -10.77 -1.57 -2.86
C LYS A 321 -10.00 -2.63 -3.64
N SER A 322 -10.51 -3.85 -3.70
CA SER A 322 -9.91 -4.91 -4.50
C SER A 322 -10.95 -5.85 -5.08
N GLY A 323 -10.58 -6.52 -6.17
CA GLY A 323 -11.40 -7.53 -6.84
C GLY A 323 -10.95 -7.76 -8.28
N ASP A 324 -11.71 -8.56 -9.00
CA ASP A 324 -11.41 -8.97 -10.37
C ASP A 324 -11.87 -7.92 -11.39
N ALA A 325 -11.14 -7.76 -12.50
CA ALA A 325 -11.57 -6.94 -13.62
C ALA A 325 -12.82 -7.54 -14.31
N PRO A 326 -13.84 -6.75 -14.72
CA PRO A 326 -13.98 -5.33 -14.45
C PRO A 326 -14.44 -5.06 -13.00
N LEU A 327 -13.68 -4.21 -12.28
CA LEU A 327 -14.00 -3.84 -10.91
C LEU A 327 -14.69 -2.47 -10.88
N THR A 328 -15.96 -2.43 -10.47
CA THR A 328 -16.66 -1.17 -10.24
C THR A 328 -16.47 -0.71 -8.79
N VAL A 329 -15.87 0.46 -8.62
CA VAL A 329 -15.52 1.08 -7.34
C VAL A 329 -16.34 2.34 -7.14
N ASN A 330 -16.96 2.46 -5.96
CA ASN A 330 -17.65 3.69 -5.56
C ASN A 330 -16.72 4.53 -4.68
N PHE A 331 -16.47 5.76 -5.11
CA PHE A 331 -15.70 6.75 -4.36
C PHE A 331 -16.64 7.63 -3.54
N THR A 332 -16.22 7.97 -2.32
CA THR A 332 -16.96 8.86 -1.41
C THR A 332 -16.05 10.01 -1.02
N ASP A 333 -16.46 11.23 -1.34
CA ASP A 333 -15.83 12.45 -0.84
C ASP A 333 -16.05 12.60 0.67
N GLU A 334 -14.96 12.80 1.39
CA GLU A 334 -14.91 13.11 2.82
C GLU A 334 -14.26 14.48 3.07
N SER A 335 -14.05 15.26 2.01
CA SER A 335 -13.33 16.53 2.09
C SER A 335 -14.04 17.53 3.00
N THR A 336 -13.25 18.29 3.75
CA THR A 336 -13.75 19.34 4.64
C THR A 336 -13.53 20.72 4.02
N GLY A 337 -14.03 21.78 4.66
CA GLY A 337 -13.86 23.16 4.18
C GLY A 337 -14.84 23.58 3.07
N SER A 338 -15.95 22.86 2.90
CA SER A 338 -17.02 23.21 1.95
C SER A 338 -16.51 23.41 0.51
N PRO A 339 -15.94 22.37 -0.11
CA PRO A 339 -15.54 22.43 -1.51
C PRO A 339 -16.73 22.71 -2.43
N THR A 340 -16.45 23.40 -3.52
CA THR A 340 -17.42 23.78 -4.56
C THR A 340 -17.12 23.14 -5.93
N SER A 341 -15.97 22.46 -6.06
CA SER A 341 -15.51 21.78 -7.26
C SER A 341 -14.68 20.55 -6.87
N TRP A 342 -14.79 19.47 -7.66
CA TRP A 342 -14.06 18.21 -7.50
C TRP A 342 -13.42 17.84 -8.84
N SER A 343 -12.22 17.29 -8.79
CA SER A 343 -11.52 16.72 -9.94
C SER A 343 -10.85 15.42 -9.50
N TRP A 344 -11.35 14.32 -10.02
CA TRP A 344 -10.85 12.96 -9.80
C TRP A 344 -9.95 12.55 -10.96
N ASP A 345 -8.83 11.90 -10.62
CA ASP A 345 -8.00 11.11 -11.51
C ASP A 345 -7.91 9.70 -10.92
N PHE A 346 -8.38 8.71 -11.67
CA PHE A 346 -8.45 7.32 -11.20
C PHE A 346 -7.17 6.53 -11.46
N GLY A 347 -6.17 7.12 -12.13
CA GLY A 347 -4.88 6.48 -12.40
C GLY A 347 -4.88 5.51 -13.60
N ASP A 348 -6.01 5.33 -14.28
CA ASP A 348 -6.15 4.54 -15.52
C ASP A 348 -6.30 5.41 -16.80
N GLY A 349 -6.25 6.73 -16.63
CA GLY A 349 -6.44 7.73 -17.69
C GLY A 349 -7.83 8.36 -17.73
N ASP A 350 -8.80 7.83 -16.98
CA ASP A 350 -10.13 8.41 -16.84
C ASP A 350 -10.23 9.39 -15.65
N THR A 351 -11.18 10.33 -15.74
CA THR A 351 -11.37 11.41 -14.75
C THR A 351 -12.85 11.66 -14.47
N SER A 352 -13.17 12.31 -13.35
CA SER A 352 -14.54 12.73 -13.03
C SER A 352 -14.58 14.07 -12.29
N THR A 353 -15.70 14.79 -12.42
CA THR A 353 -15.99 16.03 -11.66
C THR A 353 -17.16 15.87 -10.69
N GLU A 354 -17.69 14.66 -10.54
CA GLU A 354 -18.74 14.37 -9.55
C GLU A 354 -18.15 14.41 -8.14
N GLN A 355 -18.96 14.79 -7.14
CA GLN A 355 -18.51 14.78 -5.75
C GLN A 355 -18.11 13.36 -5.30
N SER A 356 -18.96 12.36 -5.58
CA SER A 356 -18.74 10.96 -5.19
C SER A 356 -19.03 10.05 -6.40
N PRO A 357 -18.04 9.84 -7.31
CA PRO A 357 -18.25 9.09 -8.54
C PRO A 357 -18.27 7.57 -8.33
N SER A 358 -18.88 6.87 -9.30
CA SER A 358 -18.71 5.42 -9.50
C SER A 358 -17.83 5.22 -10.73
N HIS A 359 -16.74 4.47 -10.60
CA HIS A 359 -15.77 4.24 -11.67
C HIS A 359 -15.51 2.74 -11.88
N THR A 360 -15.31 2.30 -13.12
CA THR A 360 -15.08 0.88 -13.45
C THR A 360 -13.70 0.68 -14.06
N TYR A 361 -12.83 -0.01 -13.33
CA TYR A 361 -11.51 -0.42 -13.82
C TYR A 361 -11.66 -1.67 -14.69
N SER A 362 -11.31 -1.56 -15.97
CA SER A 362 -11.50 -2.64 -16.96
C SER A 362 -10.34 -3.63 -17.06
N LYS A 363 -9.18 -3.31 -16.48
CA LYS A 363 -7.95 -4.11 -16.57
C LYS A 363 -7.39 -4.39 -15.18
N ALA A 364 -6.69 -5.51 -15.06
CA ALA A 364 -5.89 -5.80 -13.89
C ALA A 364 -4.77 -4.77 -13.73
N GLY A 365 -4.42 -4.44 -12.48
CA GLY A 365 -3.41 -3.46 -12.13
C GLY A 365 -3.68 -2.79 -10.79
N ASN A 366 -2.68 -2.06 -10.29
CA ASN A 366 -2.80 -1.21 -9.11
C ASN A 366 -2.98 0.23 -9.57
N TYR A 367 -3.99 0.91 -9.01
CA TYR A 367 -4.40 2.25 -9.44
C TYR A 367 -4.21 3.27 -8.32
N THR A 368 -3.45 4.32 -8.63
CA THR A 368 -3.27 5.49 -7.77
C THR A 368 -4.40 6.49 -8.03
N VAL A 369 -5.15 6.86 -6.99
CA VAL A 369 -6.31 7.75 -7.09
C VAL A 369 -5.99 9.11 -6.51
N ASN A 370 -6.29 10.17 -7.24
CA ASN A 370 -6.13 11.55 -6.80
C ASN A 370 -7.46 12.31 -6.83
N LEU A 371 -7.80 12.98 -5.73
CA LEU A 371 -8.91 13.90 -5.63
C LEU A 371 -8.38 15.31 -5.39
N THR A 372 -8.69 16.25 -6.27
CA THR A 372 -8.47 17.68 -6.06
C THR A 372 -9.81 18.37 -5.78
N VAL A 373 -9.88 19.17 -4.72
CA VAL A 373 -11.06 19.94 -4.33
C VAL A 373 -10.76 21.42 -4.22
N GLU A 374 -11.72 22.27 -4.61
CA GLU A 374 -11.54 23.73 -4.65
C GLU A 374 -12.77 24.48 -4.11
N ASN A 375 -12.50 25.58 -3.41
CA ASN A 375 -13.48 26.64 -3.15
C ASN A 375 -12.86 28.03 -3.38
N ASN A 376 -13.63 29.09 -3.11
CA ASN A 376 -13.20 30.47 -3.25
C ASN A 376 -12.04 30.90 -2.30
N ALA A 377 -11.64 30.09 -1.31
CA ALA A 377 -10.44 30.32 -0.50
C ALA A 377 -9.19 29.63 -1.05
N GLY A 378 -9.33 28.59 -1.86
CA GLY A 378 -8.20 27.86 -2.45
C GLY A 378 -8.54 26.41 -2.79
N SER A 379 -7.50 25.63 -3.04
CA SER A 379 -7.61 24.22 -3.41
C SER A 379 -6.67 23.35 -2.57
N ASP A 380 -7.02 22.08 -2.41
CA ASP A 380 -6.16 21.03 -1.86
C ASP A 380 -6.37 19.74 -2.64
N PHE A 381 -5.46 18.79 -2.49
CA PHE A 381 -5.58 17.48 -3.13
C PHE A 381 -5.17 16.36 -2.19
N LYS A 382 -5.75 15.18 -2.40
CA LYS A 382 -5.40 13.94 -1.70
C LYS A 382 -5.09 12.91 -2.77
N LEU A 383 -3.87 12.36 -2.71
CA LEU A 383 -3.41 11.28 -3.57
C LEU A 383 -3.24 10.04 -2.71
N LYS A 384 -3.85 8.92 -3.10
CA LYS A 384 -3.67 7.60 -2.48
C LYS A 384 -3.06 6.65 -3.50
N SER A 385 -1.83 6.21 -3.25
CA SER A 385 -1.11 5.32 -4.17
C SER A 385 -1.56 3.89 -4.02
N ASP A 386 -1.58 3.15 -5.15
CA ASP A 386 -2.02 1.75 -5.24
C ASP A 386 -3.31 1.47 -4.45
N TYR A 387 -4.23 2.44 -4.49
CA TYR A 387 -5.39 2.47 -3.61
C TYR A 387 -6.46 1.45 -4.00
N ILE A 388 -6.53 1.13 -5.29
CA ILE A 388 -7.41 0.11 -5.85
C ILE A 388 -6.55 -0.98 -6.52
N GLU A 389 -6.74 -2.22 -6.08
CA GLU A 389 -6.06 -3.40 -6.61
C GLU A 389 -7.04 -4.22 -7.47
N VAL A 390 -6.79 -4.29 -8.76
CA VAL A 390 -7.61 -5.08 -9.69
C VAL A 390 -6.83 -6.30 -10.13
N SER A 391 -7.36 -7.48 -9.84
CA SER A 391 -6.81 -8.76 -10.29
C SER A 391 -7.33 -9.13 -11.67
N GLU A 392 -6.57 -9.96 -12.39
CA GLU A 392 -7.09 -10.70 -13.54
C GLU A 392 -8.35 -11.46 -13.13
N ALA A 393 -9.38 -11.50 -13.98
CA ALA A 393 -10.62 -12.20 -13.61
C ALA A 393 -10.35 -13.67 -13.30
N SER A 394 -10.87 -14.15 -12.17
CA SER A 394 -10.75 -15.57 -11.81
C SER A 394 -11.38 -16.43 -12.89
N GLY A 395 -10.58 -17.33 -13.48
CA GLY A 395 -10.96 -18.11 -14.65
C GLY A 395 -10.62 -17.48 -16.01
N SER A 396 -9.73 -16.48 -16.08
CA SER A 396 -9.20 -15.96 -17.36
C SER A 396 -8.02 -16.78 -17.88
N THR A 397 -7.26 -17.42 -16.98
CA THR A 397 -6.06 -18.20 -17.33
C THR A 397 -6.41 -19.66 -17.54
N VAL A 398 -6.08 -20.17 -18.72
CA VAL A 398 -6.20 -21.60 -19.04
C VAL A 398 -5.02 -22.34 -18.42
N THR A 399 -5.27 -23.45 -17.73
CA THR A 399 -4.24 -24.33 -17.17
C THR A 399 -4.31 -25.68 -17.87
N LEU A 400 -3.20 -26.18 -18.39
CA LEU A 400 -3.08 -27.53 -18.95
C LEU A 400 -2.45 -28.46 -17.91
N TYR A 401 -3.08 -29.59 -17.66
CA TYR A 401 -2.63 -30.56 -16.67
C TYR A 401 -2.96 -32.00 -17.07
N PHE A 402 -2.32 -32.95 -16.40
CA PHE A 402 -2.57 -34.38 -16.58
C PHE A 402 -3.56 -34.91 -15.55
N ASP A 403 -4.45 -35.80 -15.97
CA ASP A 403 -5.38 -36.52 -15.10
C ASP A 403 -5.39 -38.03 -15.42
N PRO A 404 -4.90 -38.88 -14.50
CA PRO A 404 -4.33 -38.52 -13.21
C PRO A 404 -2.98 -37.78 -13.37
N ALA A 405 -2.63 -36.93 -12.39
CA ALA A 405 -1.35 -36.22 -12.37
C ALA A 405 -0.15 -37.17 -12.14
N SER A 406 -0.38 -38.29 -11.48
CA SER A 406 0.58 -39.37 -11.27
C SER A 406 -0.12 -40.70 -11.50
N SER A 407 0.52 -41.60 -12.26
CA SER A 407 0.02 -42.97 -12.46
C SER A 407 1.20 -43.96 -12.41
N SER A 408 0.90 -45.22 -12.16
CA SER A 408 1.86 -46.31 -12.22
C SER A 408 1.45 -47.33 -13.28
N VAL A 409 2.44 -48.01 -13.87
CA VAL A 409 2.22 -49.04 -14.90
C VAL A 409 3.32 -50.09 -14.83
N SER A 410 2.98 -51.36 -15.00
CA SER A 410 3.97 -52.41 -15.09
C SER A 410 4.66 -52.46 -16.45
N GLU A 411 5.83 -53.10 -16.48
CA GLU A 411 6.59 -53.31 -17.72
C GLU A 411 5.75 -54.01 -18.79
N ASN A 412 5.75 -53.48 -20.01
CA ASN A 412 4.98 -53.96 -21.17
C ASN A 412 3.44 -53.84 -21.05
N GLU A 413 2.93 -53.26 -19.96
CA GLU A 413 1.52 -52.88 -19.83
C GLU A 413 1.34 -51.42 -20.24
N SER A 414 0.11 -50.91 -20.23
CA SER A 414 -0.20 -49.52 -20.57
C SER A 414 -1.28 -48.95 -19.67
N THR A 415 -1.11 -47.69 -19.27
CA THR A 415 -2.08 -46.91 -18.52
C THR A 415 -2.57 -45.71 -19.33
N GLU A 416 -3.77 -45.21 -19.04
CA GLU A 416 -4.34 -44.03 -19.72
C GLU A 416 -4.16 -42.76 -18.88
N ILE A 417 -3.67 -41.70 -19.52
CA ILE A 417 -3.54 -40.37 -18.92
C ILE A 417 -4.22 -39.34 -19.82
N SER A 418 -5.14 -38.57 -19.26
CA SER A 418 -5.80 -37.47 -19.95
C SER A 418 -4.99 -36.18 -19.86
N ILE A 419 -4.98 -35.41 -20.95
CA ILE A 419 -4.54 -34.01 -20.95
C ILE A 419 -5.80 -33.16 -20.85
N ILE A 420 -5.89 -32.28 -19.86
CA ILE A 420 -7.09 -31.48 -19.58
C ILE A 420 -6.73 -29.99 -19.57
N ALA A 421 -7.58 -29.18 -20.19
CA ALA A 421 -7.60 -27.73 -20.02
C ALA A 421 -8.63 -27.34 -18.94
N SER A 422 -8.20 -26.55 -17.95
CA SER A 422 -9.06 -26.10 -16.84
C SER A 422 -10.30 -25.37 -17.34
N ASN A 423 -10.14 -24.49 -18.33
CA ASN A 423 -11.22 -23.76 -18.97
C ASN A 423 -10.85 -23.10 -20.31
N PHE A 424 -11.87 -22.55 -21.00
CA PHE A 424 -11.75 -21.74 -22.21
C PHE A 424 -12.67 -20.51 -22.13
N PRO A 425 -12.19 -19.38 -21.57
CA PRO A 425 -13.01 -18.19 -21.33
C PRO A 425 -13.54 -17.52 -22.60
N ALA A 426 -12.87 -17.69 -23.75
CA ALA A 426 -13.27 -17.12 -25.04
C ALA A 426 -13.57 -18.21 -26.09
N GLY A 427 -13.90 -19.43 -25.62
CA GLY A 427 -14.08 -20.59 -26.48
C GLY A 427 -12.74 -21.14 -27.00
N PHE A 428 -12.79 -22.08 -27.94
CA PHE A 428 -11.62 -22.86 -28.32
C PHE A 428 -11.65 -23.29 -29.79
N SER A 429 -10.63 -22.87 -30.56
CA SER A 429 -10.56 -23.15 -32.00
C SER A 429 -9.58 -24.27 -32.36
N GLY A 430 -8.55 -24.52 -31.55
CA GLY A 430 -7.60 -25.59 -31.79
C GLY A 430 -6.29 -25.47 -31.02
N TYR A 431 -5.46 -26.51 -31.10
CA TYR A 431 -4.14 -26.52 -30.48
C TYR A 431 -3.08 -27.22 -31.35
N ASN A 432 -1.82 -26.91 -31.06
CA ASN A 432 -0.64 -27.68 -31.41
C ASN A 432 0.19 -27.85 -30.13
N LEU A 433 0.20 -29.06 -29.59
CA LEU A 433 0.87 -29.39 -28.34
C LEU A 433 1.97 -30.40 -28.59
N THR A 434 3.04 -30.34 -27.80
CA THR A 434 4.02 -31.42 -27.66
C THR A 434 3.89 -32.02 -26.27
N VAL A 435 3.84 -33.33 -26.16
CA VAL A 435 3.96 -34.05 -24.89
C VAL A 435 5.28 -34.80 -24.89
N ALA A 436 6.06 -34.66 -23.83
CA ALA A 436 7.36 -35.31 -23.70
C ALA A 436 7.51 -36.04 -22.36
N LEU A 437 8.04 -37.25 -22.45
CA LEU A 437 8.63 -38.01 -21.35
C LEU A 437 10.11 -37.67 -21.28
N ASN A 438 10.60 -37.36 -20.08
CA ASN A 438 12.00 -36.99 -19.88
C ASN A 438 12.97 -38.18 -19.92
N ASP A 439 12.47 -39.40 -19.75
CA ASP A 439 13.27 -40.63 -19.76
C ASP A 439 12.69 -41.67 -20.74
N PRO A 440 13.32 -41.85 -21.92
CA PRO A 440 12.82 -42.74 -22.97
C PRO A 440 13.08 -44.24 -22.69
N ASP A 441 13.94 -44.54 -21.72
CA ASP A 441 14.24 -45.91 -21.32
C ASP A 441 13.17 -46.41 -20.34
N VAL A 442 12.56 -45.51 -19.55
CA VAL A 442 11.52 -45.85 -18.57
C VAL A 442 10.14 -46.08 -19.20
N ALA A 443 9.66 -45.17 -20.06
CA ALA A 443 8.30 -45.27 -20.62
C ALA A 443 8.20 -44.68 -22.03
N GLU A 444 7.15 -45.05 -22.78
CA GLU A 444 6.82 -44.45 -24.08
C GLU A 444 5.31 -44.34 -24.31
N VAL A 445 4.88 -43.35 -25.10
CA VAL A 445 3.47 -43.23 -25.52
C VAL A 445 3.22 -44.18 -26.68
N VAL A 446 2.24 -45.08 -26.54
CA VAL A 446 1.94 -46.14 -27.52
C VAL A 446 0.63 -45.92 -28.28
N ASP A 447 -0.33 -45.18 -27.71
CA ASP A 447 -1.59 -44.83 -28.36
C ASP A 447 -2.07 -43.42 -27.95
N ILE A 448 -2.89 -42.80 -28.81
CA ILE A 448 -3.52 -41.50 -28.55
C ILE A 448 -5.00 -41.58 -28.96
N LYS A 449 -5.89 -41.31 -28.02
CA LYS A 449 -7.33 -41.18 -28.25
C LYS A 449 -7.74 -39.72 -28.15
N TYR A 450 -8.61 -39.29 -29.06
CA TYR A 450 -9.12 -37.93 -29.11
C TYR A 450 -10.60 -37.87 -28.75
N PRO A 451 -11.04 -36.80 -28.06
CA PRO A 451 -12.45 -36.55 -27.80
C PRO A 451 -13.20 -36.30 -29.11
N THR A 452 -14.52 -36.49 -29.08
CA THR A 452 -15.37 -36.39 -30.29
C THR A 452 -15.44 -35.01 -30.91
N TRP A 453 -15.10 -33.95 -30.17
CA TRP A 453 -15.04 -32.59 -30.69
C TRP A 453 -13.80 -32.36 -31.57
N ALA A 454 -12.71 -33.13 -31.37
CA ALA A 454 -11.42 -32.84 -31.97
C ALA A 454 -11.32 -33.37 -33.41
N LEU A 455 -11.19 -32.46 -34.38
CA LEU A 455 -10.81 -32.83 -35.75
C LEU A 455 -9.28 -32.92 -35.84
N ILE A 456 -8.78 -34.15 -35.98
CA ILE A 456 -7.35 -34.45 -36.08
C ILE A 456 -6.81 -33.92 -37.41
N THR A 457 -5.72 -33.15 -37.33
CA THR A 457 -5.06 -32.64 -38.54
C THR A 457 -3.72 -33.33 -38.80
N GLU A 458 -2.90 -33.53 -37.76
CA GLU A 458 -1.60 -34.20 -37.84
C GLU A 458 -1.25 -34.83 -36.47
N ASN A 459 -0.61 -36.00 -36.47
CA ASN A 459 -0.14 -36.71 -35.27
C ASN A 459 1.27 -37.26 -35.48
N SER A 460 2.03 -37.40 -34.40
CA SER A 460 3.27 -38.17 -34.39
C SER A 460 3.08 -39.64 -34.77
N SER A 461 4.15 -40.26 -35.25
CA SER A 461 4.26 -41.72 -35.32
C SER A 461 4.44 -42.29 -33.91
N LEU A 462 3.72 -43.37 -33.60
CA LEU A 462 3.82 -44.09 -32.33
C LEU A 462 4.51 -45.46 -32.53
N PRO A 463 5.18 -46.00 -31.49
CA PRO A 463 5.37 -45.39 -30.16
C PRO A 463 6.39 -44.25 -30.17
N GLY A 464 6.33 -43.37 -29.16
CA GLY A 464 7.25 -42.24 -29.04
C GLY A 464 7.31 -41.62 -27.65
N THR A 465 8.45 -41.02 -27.33
CA THR A 465 8.73 -40.39 -26.02
C THR A 465 8.60 -38.87 -26.08
N SER A 466 8.52 -38.31 -27.28
CA SER A 466 8.08 -36.95 -27.55
C SER A 466 7.13 -36.98 -28.74
N ILE A 467 5.90 -36.56 -28.52
CA ILE A 467 4.82 -36.62 -29.50
C ILE A 467 4.19 -35.25 -29.66
N TYR A 468 3.86 -34.87 -30.88
CA TYR A 468 3.04 -33.70 -31.19
C TYR A 468 1.59 -34.11 -31.47
N LEU A 469 0.67 -33.27 -31.02
CA LEU A 469 -0.78 -33.41 -31.09
C LEU A 469 -1.35 -32.15 -31.74
N LYS A 470 -2.05 -32.29 -32.88
CA LYS A 470 -2.59 -31.13 -33.60
C LYS A 470 -4.04 -31.32 -33.99
N THR A 471 -4.90 -30.52 -33.37
CA THR A 471 -6.36 -30.60 -33.55
C THR A 471 -6.97 -29.24 -33.80
N VAL A 472 -8.15 -29.24 -34.41
CA VAL A 472 -9.02 -28.07 -34.50
C VAL A 472 -10.41 -28.44 -34.03
N ASP A 473 -11.11 -27.51 -33.39
CA ASP A 473 -12.53 -27.64 -33.13
C ASP A 473 -13.33 -27.14 -34.33
N GLY A 474 -13.29 -27.93 -35.42
CA GLY A 474 -13.93 -27.55 -36.68
C GLY A 474 -15.46 -27.44 -36.61
N GLY A 475 -16.06 -27.96 -35.54
CA GLY A 475 -17.50 -27.87 -35.28
C GLY A 475 -17.89 -26.72 -34.34
N ASP A 476 -16.91 -26.03 -33.75
CA ASP A 476 -17.12 -25.01 -32.72
C ASP A 476 -18.00 -25.60 -31.59
N VAL A 477 -17.56 -26.73 -31.03
CA VAL A 477 -18.26 -27.51 -30.01
C VAL A 477 -17.90 -27.02 -28.60
N VAL A 478 -16.65 -26.65 -28.37
CA VAL A 478 -16.10 -26.14 -27.10
C VAL A 478 -16.29 -24.63 -27.04
N LYS A 479 -17.38 -24.22 -26.40
CA LYS A 479 -17.81 -22.81 -26.32
C LYS A 479 -17.11 -22.02 -25.21
N GLU A 480 -17.26 -20.69 -25.29
CA GLU A 480 -17.01 -19.75 -24.21
C GLU A 480 -17.51 -20.27 -22.86
N GLY A 481 -16.61 -20.30 -21.88
CA GLY A 481 -16.87 -20.76 -20.51
C GLY A 481 -16.79 -22.27 -20.31
N ALA A 482 -16.43 -23.06 -21.34
CA ALA A 482 -16.18 -24.49 -21.16
C ALA A 482 -15.07 -24.72 -20.12
N ALA A 483 -15.19 -25.79 -19.32
CA ALA A 483 -14.27 -26.13 -18.25
C ALA A 483 -14.00 -27.64 -18.20
N GLY A 484 -12.82 -28.03 -17.73
CA GLY A 484 -12.40 -29.44 -17.63
C GLY A 484 -12.38 -30.15 -18.99
N VAL A 485 -11.90 -29.47 -20.03
CA VAL A 485 -11.95 -29.97 -21.41
C VAL A 485 -10.79 -30.93 -21.64
N VAL A 486 -11.11 -32.22 -21.83
CA VAL A 486 -10.14 -33.24 -22.25
C VAL A 486 -9.66 -32.91 -23.66
N LEU A 487 -8.36 -32.78 -23.84
CA LEU A 487 -7.68 -32.47 -25.10
C LEU A 487 -7.25 -33.73 -25.86
N ALA A 488 -6.71 -34.70 -25.14
CA ALA A 488 -6.33 -36.02 -25.63
C ALA A 488 -6.21 -37.00 -24.45
N ILE A 489 -6.32 -38.29 -24.71
CA ILE A 489 -6.04 -39.37 -23.77
C ILE A 489 -4.87 -40.17 -24.34
N LEU A 490 -3.79 -40.28 -23.59
CA LEU A 490 -2.56 -40.96 -23.97
C LEU A 490 -2.54 -42.35 -23.34
N ALA A 491 -2.21 -43.39 -24.11
CA ALA A 491 -1.80 -44.67 -23.54
C ALA A 491 -0.28 -44.67 -23.39
N VAL A 492 0.20 -44.77 -22.17
CA VAL A 492 1.63 -44.77 -21.83
C VAL A 492 2.03 -46.17 -21.39
N SER A 493 3.03 -46.75 -22.04
CA SER A 493 3.55 -48.07 -21.74
C SER A 493 4.86 -48.00 -20.96
N GLY A 494 4.98 -48.84 -19.93
CA GLY A 494 6.20 -49.00 -19.15
C GLY A 494 7.24 -49.89 -19.85
N LYS A 495 8.52 -49.53 -19.76
CA LYS A 495 9.64 -50.21 -20.43
C LYS A 495 10.73 -50.67 -19.49
N GLU A 496 11.21 -49.80 -18.59
CA GLU A 496 12.21 -50.15 -17.59
C GLU A 496 11.79 -49.58 -16.23
N TYR A 497 12.20 -50.25 -15.14
CA TYR A 497 11.93 -49.79 -13.79
C TYR A 497 12.48 -48.37 -13.56
N GLY A 498 11.61 -47.46 -13.12
CA GLY A 498 11.99 -46.08 -12.85
C GLY A 498 10.81 -45.12 -12.90
N SER A 499 11.14 -43.82 -12.87
CA SER A 499 10.16 -42.73 -12.89
C SER A 499 10.43 -41.81 -14.07
N ALA A 500 9.39 -41.47 -14.83
CA ALA A 500 9.44 -40.53 -15.94
C ALA A 500 8.43 -39.39 -15.74
N ASN A 501 8.88 -38.14 -15.89
CA ASN A 501 8.02 -36.97 -15.86
C ASN A 501 7.39 -36.73 -17.23
N LEU A 502 6.10 -36.46 -17.25
CA LEU A 502 5.38 -35.90 -18.40
C LEU A 502 5.37 -34.38 -18.33
N SER A 503 5.63 -33.78 -19.48
CA SER A 503 5.58 -32.33 -19.68
C SER A 503 4.79 -31.98 -20.94
N ILE A 504 4.14 -30.82 -20.90
CA ILE A 504 3.40 -30.25 -22.02
C ILE A 504 4.19 -29.06 -22.56
N GLY A 505 4.42 -29.03 -23.87
CA GLY A 505 4.87 -27.87 -24.61
C GLY A 505 3.73 -27.35 -25.47
N VAL A 506 3.57 -26.03 -25.54
CA VAL A 506 2.50 -25.38 -26.32
C VAL A 506 3.15 -24.64 -27.48
N ASP A 507 2.97 -25.15 -28.70
CA ASP A 507 3.35 -24.43 -29.91
C ASP A 507 2.24 -23.45 -30.34
N ARG A 508 0.98 -23.83 -30.07
CA ARG A 508 -0.20 -23.02 -30.34
C ARG A 508 -1.39 -23.48 -29.50
N LEU A 509 -2.15 -22.54 -28.97
CA LEU A 509 -3.45 -22.78 -28.35
C LEU A 509 -4.30 -21.54 -28.66
N ASP A 510 -5.40 -21.69 -29.39
CA ASP A 510 -6.15 -20.54 -29.90
C ASP A 510 -7.61 -20.56 -29.42
N ASP A 511 -8.17 -19.38 -29.11
CA ASP A 511 -9.60 -19.21 -28.82
C ASP A 511 -10.46 -19.12 -30.10
N ASP A 512 -11.78 -19.04 -29.98
CA ASP A 512 -12.71 -18.91 -31.12
C ASP A 512 -12.59 -17.56 -31.85
N SER A 513 -11.98 -16.57 -31.21
CA SER A 513 -11.69 -15.26 -31.79
C SER A 513 -10.38 -15.23 -32.58
N GLY A 514 -9.61 -16.33 -32.54
CA GLY A 514 -8.30 -16.45 -33.17
C GLY A 514 -7.17 -15.78 -32.39
N ASN A 515 -7.37 -15.45 -31.11
CA ASN A 515 -6.30 -15.01 -30.24
C ASN A 515 -5.55 -16.22 -29.68
N VAL A 516 -4.24 -16.05 -29.49
CA VAL A 516 -3.40 -17.05 -28.81
C VAL A 516 -3.70 -17.01 -27.32
N ILE A 517 -3.94 -18.18 -26.75
CA ILE A 517 -4.04 -18.44 -25.32
C ILE A 517 -2.65 -18.89 -24.83
N GLU A 518 -2.13 -18.21 -23.82
CA GLU A 518 -0.90 -18.59 -23.12
C GLU A 518 -1.27 -19.31 -21.82
N PRO A 519 -1.22 -20.66 -21.75
CA PRO A 519 -1.68 -21.38 -20.59
C PRO A 519 -0.60 -21.54 -19.51
N GLU A 520 -1.04 -21.75 -18.27
CA GLU A 520 -0.21 -22.33 -17.22
C GLU A 520 -0.07 -23.85 -17.43
N LEU A 521 1.08 -24.43 -17.08
CA LEU A 521 1.39 -25.84 -17.36
C LEU A 521 1.73 -26.58 -16.07
N LEU A 522 1.04 -27.71 -15.83
CA LEU A 522 1.36 -28.63 -14.74
C LEU A 522 1.96 -29.92 -15.29
N THR A 523 3.06 -30.38 -14.67
CA THR A 523 3.73 -31.63 -15.02
C THR A 523 3.02 -32.84 -14.42
N GLY A 524 3.13 -33.98 -15.09
CA GLY A 524 2.67 -35.27 -14.56
C GLY A 524 3.84 -36.24 -14.36
N THR A 525 3.58 -37.39 -13.73
CA THR A 525 4.59 -38.43 -13.50
C THR A 525 4.04 -39.82 -13.84
N ILE A 526 4.90 -40.66 -14.41
CA ILE A 526 4.66 -42.09 -14.60
C ILE A 526 5.73 -42.87 -13.86
N GLU A 527 5.30 -43.72 -12.93
CA GLU A 527 6.15 -44.70 -12.27
C GLU A 527 6.02 -46.04 -13.01
N VAL A 528 7.14 -46.60 -13.43
CA VAL A 528 7.19 -47.93 -14.03
C VAL A 528 7.74 -48.90 -13.01
N THR A 529 6.89 -49.85 -12.65
CA THR A 529 7.18 -50.90 -11.68
C THR A 529 7.57 -52.18 -12.40
N PHE A 530 8.50 -52.92 -11.81
CA PHE A 530 8.95 -54.20 -12.35
C PHE A 530 8.51 -55.32 -11.41
N LEU A 531 7.69 -56.23 -11.94
CA LEU A 531 7.24 -57.41 -11.22
C LEU A 531 8.14 -58.58 -11.55
N SER A 532 8.89 -59.03 -10.54
CA SER A 532 9.70 -60.23 -10.67
C SER A 532 8.84 -61.48 -10.52
N PRO A 533 9.09 -62.57 -11.28
CA PRO A 533 8.52 -63.88 -10.97
C PRO A 533 8.80 -64.25 -9.52
N LEU A 534 7.81 -64.81 -8.83
CA LEU A 534 8.01 -65.32 -7.48
C LEU A 534 9.13 -66.38 -7.46
N PRO A 535 9.79 -66.59 -6.31
CA PRO A 535 10.69 -67.73 -6.13
C PRO A 535 10.00 -69.03 -6.58
N ASP A 536 10.71 -69.79 -7.42
CA ASP A 536 10.25 -71.04 -8.04
C ASP A 536 9.13 -70.90 -9.10
N GLN A 537 8.76 -69.69 -9.55
CA GLN A 537 7.88 -69.44 -10.70
C GLN A 537 8.67 -68.98 -11.94
N GLU A 538 8.13 -69.29 -13.12
CA GLU A 538 8.76 -68.93 -14.41
C GLU A 538 8.25 -67.58 -14.96
N TYR A 539 7.01 -67.21 -14.65
CA TYR A 539 6.35 -66.03 -15.19
C TYR A 539 6.10 -64.99 -14.09
N ALA A 540 6.14 -63.71 -14.47
CA ALA A 540 5.80 -62.61 -13.58
C ALA A 540 4.29 -62.63 -13.25
N PRO A 541 3.90 -62.12 -12.08
CA PRO A 541 2.49 -61.91 -11.74
C PRO A 541 1.76 -61.10 -12.81
N LYS A 542 0.46 -61.37 -13.01
CA LYS A 542 -0.41 -60.59 -13.89
C LYS A 542 -1.65 -60.10 -13.16
N ASP A 543 -2.07 -58.89 -13.52
CA ASP A 543 -3.37 -58.31 -13.18
C ASP A 543 -4.32 -58.69 -14.33
N LEU A 544 -5.26 -59.62 -14.08
CA LEU A 544 -6.10 -60.16 -15.15
C LEU A 544 -7.32 -59.27 -15.43
N ASP A 545 -7.79 -58.51 -14.45
CA ASP A 545 -8.99 -57.68 -14.56
C ASP A 545 -8.73 -56.17 -14.63
N GLY A 546 -7.47 -55.76 -14.47
CA GLY A 546 -6.97 -54.40 -14.62
C GLY A 546 -7.29 -53.50 -13.44
N ASP A 547 -7.55 -54.05 -12.25
CA ASP A 547 -7.90 -53.28 -11.05
C ASP A 547 -6.68 -52.79 -10.26
N GLY A 548 -5.47 -53.20 -10.67
CA GLY A 548 -4.20 -52.85 -10.05
C GLY A 548 -3.72 -53.85 -8.99
N LEU A 549 -4.49 -54.89 -8.68
CA LEU A 549 -4.03 -56.02 -7.88
C LEU A 549 -3.54 -57.14 -8.81
N TYR A 550 -2.48 -57.85 -8.42
CA TYR A 550 -1.87 -58.88 -9.26
C TYR A 550 -2.24 -60.28 -8.76
N GLU A 551 -3.41 -60.77 -9.20
CA GLU A 551 -4.02 -62.02 -8.74
C GLU A 551 -3.43 -63.28 -9.41
N ASP A 552 -2.94 -63.23 -10.66
CA ASP A 552 -2.27 -64.36 -11.32
C ASP A 552 -0.78 -64.40 -10.96
N LEU A 553 -0.47 -64.75 -9.70
CA LEU A 553 0.90 -64.76 -9.16
C LEU A 553 1.84 -65.76 -9.84
N THR A 554 1.30 -66.82 -10.45
CA THR A 554 2.09 -67.78 -11.21
C THR A 554 2.24 -67.42 -12.70
N GLY A 555 1.54 -66.37 -13.15
CA GLY A 555 1.55 -65.85 -14.51
C GLY A 555 0.97 -66.81 -15.55
N ASN A 556 0.19 -67.82 -15.11
CA ASN A 556 -0.31 -68.92 -15.91
C ASN A 556 -1.57 -68.57 -16.73
N GLY A 557 -2.13 -67.37 -16.51
CA GLY A 557 -3.30 -66.82 -17.18
C GLY A 557 -4.64 -67.05 -16.46
N GLU A 558 -4.64 -67.59 -15.24
CA GLU A 558 -5.84 -67.73 -14.42
C GLU A 558 -5.55 -67.49 -12.92
N PHE A 559 -6.44 -66.78 -12.23
CA PHE A 559 -6.42 -66.72 -10.78
C PHE A 559 -6.99 -68.01 -10.18
N SER A 560 -6.17 -68.73 -9.40
CA SER A 560 -6.50 -70.05 -8.88
C SER A 560 -5.99 -70.27 -7.45
N PHE A 561 -6.38 -71.38 -6.83
CA PHE A 561 -5.82 -71.80 -5.54
C PHE A 561 -4.29 -71.96 -5.57
N VAL A 562 -3.69 -72.19 -6.75
CA VAL A 562 -2.23 -72.28 -6.92
C VAL A 562 -1.58 -70.92 -6.64
N ASP A 563 -2.22 -69.84 -7.05
CA ASP A 563 -1.74 -68.46 -6.87
C ASP A 563 -1.82 -68.04 -5.41
N ILE A 564 -2.90 -68.40 -4.71
CA ILE A 564 -3.00 -68.19 -3.24
C ILE A 564 -1.88 -68.93 -2.50
N VAL A 565 -1.59 -70.16 -2.89
CA VAL A 565 -0.50 -70.95 -2.29
C VAL A 565 0.85 -70.31 -2.61
N ALA A 566 1.06 -69.83 -3.84
CA ALA A 566 2.28 -69.15 -4.26
C ALA A 566 2.48 -67.83 -3.49
N TYR A 567 1.41 -67.05 -3.30
CA TYR A 567 1.39 -65.85 -2.48
C TYR A 567 1.80 -66.19 -1.05
N PHE A 568 1.06 -67.09 -0.39
CA PHE A 568 1.32 -67.47 1.02
C PHE A 568 2.75 -67.96 1.26
N HIS A 569 3.32 -68.73 0.31
CA HIS A 569 4.68 -69.22 0.43
C HIS A 569 5.75 -68.15 0.24
N ASN A 570 5.45 -67.09 -0.50
CA ASN A 570 6.41 -66.06 -0.88
C ASN A 570 6.10 -64.69 -0.27
N MET A 571 5.18 -64.59 0.70
CA MET A 571 4.74 -63.32 1.29
C MET A 571 5.91 -62.44 1.74
N ASP A 572 6.85 -62.98 2.52
CA ASP A 572 8.04 -62.24 2.99
C ASP A 572 8.87 -61.73 1.80
N TRP A 573 8.98 -62.54 0.74
CA TRP A 573 9.70 -62.14 -0.47
C TRP A 573 8.94 -61.06 -1.25
N VAL A 574 7.62 -61.16 -1.36
CA VAL A 574 6.75 -60.17 -2.00
C VAL A 574 6.86 -58.84 -1.26
N GLU A 575 6.73 -58.85 0.07
CA GLU A 575 6.87 -57.66 0.91
C GLU A 575 8.24 -56.98 0.73
N GLU A 576 9.31 -57.75 0.56
CA GLU A 576 10.67 -57.22 0.40
C GLU A 576 11.01 -56.76 -1.03
N ASN A 577 10.39 -57.32 -2.06
CA ASN A 577 10.86 -57.19 -3.45
C ASN A 577 9.81 -56.66 -4.44
N MET A 578 8.55 -56.54 -4.02
CA MET A 578 7.44 -56.16 -4.90
C MET A 578 6.70 -54.93 -4.33
N PRO A 579 6.05 -54.10 -5.17
CA PRO A 579 5.27 -52.96 -4.68
C PRO A 579 4.07 -53.42 -3.84
N VAL A 580 3.99 -52.96 -2.58
CA VAL A 580 2.97 -53.41 -1.62
C VAL A 580 1.54 -53.21 -2.15
N GLU A 581 1.28 -52.08 -2.80
CA GLU A 581 -0.04 -51.72 -3.35
C GLU A 581 -0.62 -52.72 -4.35
N TYR A 582 0.22 -53.50 -5.02
CA TYR A 582 -0.20 -54.51 -6.01
C TYR A 582 -0.58 -55.86 -5.39
N PHE A 583 -0.25 -56.04 -4.11
CA PHE A 583 -0.41 -57.30 -3.40
C PHE A 583 -1.21 -57.11 -2.10
N ASP A 584 -1.58 -55.89 -1.74
CA ASP A 584 -2.41 -55.54 -0.58
C ASP A 584 -3.91 -55.70 -0.91
N PHE A 585 -4.36 -56.96 -1.05
CA PHE A 585 -5.74 -57.30 -1.45
C PHE A 585 -6.80 -56.78 -0.47
N ASN A 586 -6.45 -56.59 0.80
CA ASN A 586 -7.39 -56.06 1.80
C ASN A 586 -7.29 -54.52 1.99
N GLY A 587 -6.31 -53.86 1.36
CA GLY A 587 -6.13 -52.41 1.36
C GLY A 587 -5.64 -51.82 2.69
N ASN A 588 -4.95 -52.60 3.54
CA ASN A 588 -4.45 -52.16 4.84
C ASN A 588 -3.05 -51.53 4.81
N GLY A 589 -2.42 -51.51 3.64
CA GLY A 589 -1.10 -50.98 3.33
C GLY A 589 0.05 -51.92 3.69
N ARG A 590 -0.19 -53.22 3.83
CA ARG A 590 0.83 -54.23 4.18
C ARG A 590 0.52 -55.56 3.52
N ILE A 591 1.58 -56.35 3.32
CA ILE A 591 1.50 -57.73 2.86
C ILE A 591 1.40 -58.65 4.07
N ASP A 592 0.22 -59.18 4.36
CA ASP A 592 -0.03 -60.02 5.52
C ASP A 592 -1.07 -61.13 5.28
N PHE A 593 -1.40 -61.87 6.34
CA PHE A 593 -2.26 -63.05 6.23
C PHE A 593 -3.73 -62.67 5.95
N ASP A 594 -4.12 -61.42 6.22
CA ASP A 594 -5.46 -60.95 5.93
C ASP A 594 -5.65 -60.80 4.40
N ASP A 595 -4.59 -60.52 3.63
CA ASP A 595 -4.62 -60.58 2.16
C ASP A 595 -4.91 -61.99 1.64
N VAL A 596 -4.24 -62.98 2.22
CA VAL A 596 -4.46 -64.39 1.87
C VAL A 596 -5.92 -64.79 2.14
N ALA A 597 -6.48 -64.32 3.25
CA ALA A 597 -7.87 -64.56 3.59
C ALA A 597 -8.84 -63.91 2.60
N GLU A 598 -8.54 -62.69 2.14
CA GLU A 598 -9.32 -61.98 1.12
C GLU A 598 -9.25 -62.68 -0.24
N MET A 599 -8.03 -63.03 -0.70
CA MET A 599 -7.80 -63.82 -1.92
C MET A 599 -8.57 -65.16 -1.88
N PHE A 600 -8.61 -65.83 -0.72
CA PHE A 600 -9.41 -67.04 -0.52
C PHE A 600 -10.91 -66.82 -0.64
N GLY A 601 -11.41 -65.62 -0.34
CA GLY A 601 -12.81 -65.23 -0.50
C GLY A 601 -13.18 -64.85 -1.93
N MET A 602 -12.19 -64.53 -2.77
CA MET A 602 -12.34 -64.13 -4.17
C MET A 602 -12.47 -65.31 -5.16
N ILE A 603 -12.01 -66.51 -4.78
CA ILE A 603 -12.14 -67.77 -5.55
C ILE A 603 -13.34 -68.59 -5.06
#